data_AF-A0AAN4ZC74-F1
#
_entry.id   AF-A0AAN4ZC74-F1
#
_cell.length_a   1.000
_cell.length_b   1.000
_cell.length_c   1.000
_cell.angle_alpha   90.00
_cell.angle_beta   90.00
_cell.angle_gamma   90.00
#
_symmetry.space_group_name_H-M   'P 1'
#
loop_
_entity.id
_entity.type
_entity.pdbx_description
1 polymer ?
#
loop_
_entity_poly.entity_id
_entity_poly.type
_entity_poly.pdbx_seq_one_letter_code
_entity_poly.pdbx_strand_id
1 'polypeptide(L)'
;EARRILSHGGTVATHSLLCILSIVGTASTAYVSWLVARHKVFHVNLRWLLTTLNLLLLTRSVMAFIRSAFFLIMLTSDDHCSLLWRISRCSAFSEIVSKPIIVMSYAYLAIAIERMLAMWMSKRYEQSSNQVLGIIGFVVVWFEYVIDFVRNVVSLFTDDGSSSGFSVYCMSTSSVDMLVGFRLIPISVVSLALFIGICIYVRIRNRAWMRECNHSLTARFQERITYKATRLILPNAIIFCFMYAFSLM
;
A
#
# COMPACT_ATOMS: atom_id res chain seq x y z
N GLU A 1 -29.45 16.95 14.98
CA GLU A 1 -28.19 17.15 15.74
C GLU A 1 -26.96 16.61 15.02
N ALA A 2 -26.93 15.34 14.61
CA ALA A 2 -25.79 14.75 13.89
C ALA A 2 -25.38 15.49 12.60
N ARG A 3 -26.34 15.95 11.77
CA ARG A 3 -26.06 16.78 10.59
C ARG A 3 -25.32 18.08 10.95
N ARG A 4 -25.64 18.70 12.10
CA ARG A 4 -25.02 19.96 12.56
C ARG A 4 -23.57 19.75 13.00
N ILE A 5 -23.26 18.59 13.58
CA ILE A 5 -21.91 18.19 13.97
C ILE A 5 -21.08 17.83 12.71
N LEU A 6 -21.69 17.13 11.75
CA LEU A 6 -21.02 16.67 10.53
C LEU A 6 -20.89 17.76 9.47
N SER A 7 -21.79 18.74 9.43
CA SER A 7 -21.71 19.92 8.56
C SER A 7 -20.81 21.02 9.11
N HIS A 8 -20.03 20.74 10.17
CA HIS A 8 -19.07 21.70 10.67
C HIS A 8 -18.06 22.02 9.54
N GLY A 9 -17.76 23.31 9.33
CA GLY A 9 -16.93 23.76 8.21
C GLY A 9 -15.57 23.05 8.16
N GLY A 10 -15.02 22.68 9.31
CA GLY A 10 -13.80 21.87 9.41
C GLY A 10 -13.91 20.50 8.74
N THR A 11 -15.01 19.77 8.94
CA THR A 11 -15.23 18.44 8.35
C THR A 11 -15.41 18.52 6.83
N VAL A 12 -16.12 19.54 6.34
CA VAL A 12 -16.27 19.77 4.90
C VAL A 12 -14.92 20.13 4.26
N ALA A 13 -14.14 20.98 4.92
CA ALA A 13 -12.81 21.37 4.46
C ALA A 13 -11.84 20.18 4.40
N THR A 14 -11.83 19.30 5.42
CA THR A 14 -10.97 18.12 5.43
C THR A 14 -11.31 17.15 4.31
N HIS A 15 -12.59 16.85 4.08
CA HIS A 15 -13.00 15.96 2.98
C HIS A 15 -12.72 16.56 1.59
N SER A 16 -12.91 17.87 1.43
CA SER A 16 -12.56 18.57 0.18
C SER A 16 -11.06 18.52 -0.10
N LEU A 17 -10.24 18.77 0.92
CA LEU A 17 -8.78 18.65 0.81
C LEU A 17 -8.36 17.21 0.49
N LEU A 18 -8.96 16.22 1.13
CA LEU A 18 -8.71 14.80 0.85
C LEU A 18 -9.06 14.43 -0.60
N CYS A 19 -10.14 14.97 -1.17
CA CYS A 19 -10.47 14.77 -2.58
C CYS A 19 -9.35 15.31 -3.49
N ILE A 20 -8.89 16.54 -3.26
CA ILE A 20 -7.82 17.17 -4.05
C ILE A 20 -6.53 16.35 -3.95
N LEU A 21 -6.12 15.99 -2.73
CA LEU A 21 -4.93 15.16 -2.50
C LEU A 21 -5.03 13.80 -3.18
N SER A 22 -6.23 13.20 -3.21
CA SER A 22 -6.45 11.91 -3.86
C SER A 22 -6.39 12.01 -5.40
N ILE A 23 -6.91 13.08 -5.99
CA ILE A 23 -6.78 13.33 -7.44
C ILE A 23 -5.30 13.49 -7.83
N VAL A 24 -4.58 14.36 -7.11
CA VAL A 24 -3.15 14.60 -7.35
C VAL A 24 -2.33 13.33 -7.12
N GLY A 25 -2.64 12.59 -6.05
CA GLY A 25 -2.00 11.31 -5.73
C GLY A 25 -2.24 10.24 -6.80
N THR A 26 -3.48 10.12 -7.30
CA THR A 26 -3.83 9.19 -8.38
C THR A 26 -3.08 9.54 -9.67
N ALA A 27 -3.05 10.82 -10.07
CA ALA A 27 -2.33 11.26 -11.26
C ALA A 27 -0.82 11.00 -11.14
N SER A 28 -0.23 11.32 -9.99
CA SER A 28 1.20 11.12 -9.72
C SER A 28 1.58 9.63 -9.73
N THR A 29 0.79 8.78 -9.07
CA THR A 29 1.03 7.34 -9.01
C THR A 29 0.81 6.66 -10.36
N ALA A 30 -0.18 7.09 -11.16
CA ALA A 30 -0.36 6.63 -12.53
C ALA A 30 0.84 6.99 -13.41
N TYR A 31 1.34 8.22 -13.31
CA TYR A 31 2.53 8.67 -14.05
C TYR A 31 3.78 7.87 -13.67
N VAL A 32 4.02 7.65 -12.37
CA VAL A 32 5.14 6.82 -11.90
C VAL A 32 4.99 5.37 -12.36
N SER A 33 3.78 4.80 -12.31
CA SER A 33 3.49 3.45 -12.81
C SER A 33 3.85 3.32 -14.29
N TRP A 34 3.46 4.32 -15.09
CA TRP A 34 3.77 4.37 -16.51
C TRP A 34 5.28 4.48 -16.77
N LEU A 35 6.00 5.32 -16.01
CA LEU A 35 7.46 5.42 -16.10
C LEU A 35 8.15 4.08 -15.77
N VAL A 36 7.71 3.40 -14.71
CA VAL A 36 8.26 2.09 -14.30
C VAL A 36 7.98 1.01 -15.35
N ALA A 37 6.80 1.04 -15.98
CA ALA A 37 6.45 0.12 -17.06
C ALA A 37 7.26 0.39 -18.34
N ARG A 38 7.44 1.67 -18.71
CA ARG A 38 8.11 2.08 -19.95
C ARG A 38 9.64 1.92 -19.88
N HIS A 39 10.25 2.29 -18.76
CA HIS A 39 11.71 2.28 -18.63
C HIS A 39 12.22 0.93 -18.12
N LYS A 40 13.00 0.21 -18.94
CA LYS A 40 13.59 -1.10 -18.60
C LYS A 40 14.80 -1.01 -17.64
N VAL A 41 14.79 -0.09 -16.68
CA VAL A 41 15.92 0.16 -15.76
C VAL A 41 16.03 -0.92 -14.68
N PHE A 42 14.90 -1.52 -14.28
CA PHE A 42 14.86 -2.53 -13.22
C PHE A 42 14.74 -3.95 -13.77
N HIS A 43 15.28 -4.92 -13.02
CA HIS A 43 15.06 -6.35 -13.23
C HIS A 43 13.55 -6.65 -13.29
N VAL A 44 13.19 -7.68 -14.07
CA VAL A 44 11.79 -7.98 -14.36
C VAL A 44 10.98 -8.29 -13.10
N ASN A 45 11.54 -9.08 -12.17
CA ASN A 45 10.89 -9.40 -10.90
C ASN A 45 10.58 -8.14 -10.06
N LEU A 46 11.54 -7.22 -9.97
CA LEU A 46 11.34 -5.95 -9.26
C LEU A 46 10.29 -5.09 -9.93
N ARG A 47 10.28 -5.08 -11.27
CA ARG A 47 9.33 -4.28 -12.02
C ARG A 47 7.91 -4.73 -11.71
N TRP A 48 7.65 -6.04 -11.73
CA TRP A 48 6.35 -6.59 -11.34
C TRP A 48 5.96 -6.17 -9.92
N LEU A 49 6.86 -6.33 -8.94
CA LEU A 49 6.58 -5.95 -7.55
C LEU A 49 6.39 -4.44 -7.36
N LEU A 50 7.16 -3.60 -8.04
CA LEU A 50 6.99 -2.14 -8.02
C LEU A 50 5.70 -1.72 -8.70
N THR A 51 5.33 -2.37 -9.81
CA THR A 51 4.03 -2.13 -10.47
C THR A 51 2.90 -2.55 -9.54
N THR A 52 2.99 -3.68 -8.83
CA THR A 52 2.03 -4.07 -7.78
C THR A 52 1.89 -2.99 -6.72
N LEU A 53 3.01 -2.52 -6.15
CA LEU A 53 2.98 -1.48 -5.12
C LEU A 53 2.31 -0.19 -5.62
N ASN A 54 2.63 0.24 -6.85
CA ASN A 54 2.02 1.44 -7.42
C ASN A 54 0.53 1.26 -7.74
N LEU A 55 0.11 0.08 -8.22
CA LEU A 55 -1.31 -0.22 -8.45
C LEU A 55 -2.10 -0.25 -7.13
N LEU A 56 -1.51 -0.74 -6.04
CA LEU A 56 -2.11 -0.69 -4.71
C LEU A 56 -2.22 0.76 -4.20
N LEU A 57 -1.20 1.59 -4.42
CA LEU A 57 -1.25 3.03 -4.10
C LEU A 57 -2.34 3.75 -4.90
N LEU A 58 -2.47 3.43 -6.19
CA LEU A 58 -3.52 3.97 -7.05
C LEU A 58 -4.89 3.55 -6.55
N THR A 59 -5.08 2.25 -6.27
CA THR A 59 -6.32 1.71 -5.71
C THR A 59 -6.66 2.40 -4.39
N ARG A 60 -5.68 2.57 -3.50
CA ARG A 60 -5.86 3.28 -2.22
C ARG A 60 -6.26 4.74 -2.41
N SER A 61 -5.70 5.42 -3.41
CA SER A 61 -6.00 6.82 -3.71
C SER A 61 -7.42 6.97 -4.27
N VAL A 62 -7.80 6.10 -5.21
CA VAL A 62 -9.17 6.03 -5.75
C VAL A 62 -10.19 5.74 -4.66
N MET A 63 -9.93 4.76 -3.79
CA MET A 63 -10.84 4.44 -2.68
C MET A 63 -10.96 5.59 -1.67
N ALA A 64 -9.88 6.33 -1.40
CA ALA A 64 -9.95 7.53 -0.57
C ALA A 64 -10.79 8.63 -1.21
N PHE A 65 -10.65 8.81 -2.52
CA PHE A 65 -11.45 9.75 -3.29
C PHE A 65 -12.93 9.39 -3.24
N ILE A 66 -13.28 8.14 -3.57
CA ILE A 66 -14.67 7.64 -3.53
C ILE A 66 -15.26 7.87 -2.14
N ARG A 67 -14.51 7.53 -1.09
CA ARG A 67 -14.94 7.74 0.30
C ARG A 67 -15.25 9.21 0.59
N SER A 68 -14.33 10.12 0.30
CA SER A 68 -14.53 11.56 0.58
C SER A 68 -15.60 12.20 -0.31
N ALA A 69 -15.69 11.80 -1.59
CA ALA A 69 -16.71 12.28 -2.51
C ALA A 69 -18.10 11.82 -2.06
N PHE A 70 -18.25 10.54 -1.69
CA PHE A 70 -19.49 9.98 -1.17
C PHE A 70 -19.99 10.74 0.07
N PHE A 71 -19.08 11.08 0.99
CA PHE A 71 -19.42 11.88 2.17
C PHE A 71 -19.94 13.28 1.81
N LEU A 72 -19.27 13.98 0.89
CA LEU A 72 -19.71 15.31 0.45
C LEU A 72 -21.08 15.25 -0.25
N ILE A 73 -21.32 14.23 -1.08
CA ILE A 73 -22.62 14.02 -1.74
C ILE A 73 -23.73 13.79 -0.71
N MET A 74 -23.47 12.95 0.30
CA MET A 74 -24.43 12.67 1.37
C MET A 74 -24.75 13.91 2.22
N LEU A 75 -23.79 14.80 2.44
CA LEU A 75 -24.03 16.06 3.13
C LEU A 75 -24.95 17.01 2.35
N THR A 76 -24.82 17.02 1.01
CA THR A 76 -25.62 17.86 0.10
C THR A 76 -27.00 17.30 -0.21
N SER A 77 -27.28 16.04 0.14
CA SER A 77 -28.61 15.46 -0.06
C SER A 77 -29.66 16.14 0.82
N ASP A 78 -30.84 16.38 0.27
CA ASP A 78 -31.95 17.01 0.99
C ASP A 78 -32.56 16.07 2.04
N ASP A 79 -32.45 14.75 1.82
CA ASP A 79 -33.01 13.74 2.72
C ASP A 79 -32.22 13.62 4.02
N HIS A 80 -32.83 13.96 5.15
CA HIS A 80 -32.23 13.83 6.47
C HIS A 80 -31.84 12.39 6.86
N CYS A 81 -32.46 11.39 6.23
CA CYS A 81 -32.17 9.98 6.44
C CYS A 81 -31.01 9.44 5.59
N SER A 82 -30.54 10.20 4.57
CA SER A 82 -29.45 9.78 3.67
C SER A 82 -28.13 9.53 4.40
N LEU A 83 -27.93 10.18 5.55
CA LEU A 83 -26.74 10.04 6.39
C LEU A 83 -26.72 8.74 7.21
N LEU A 84 -27.86 8.07 7.39
CA LEU A 84 -27.93 6.83 8.17
C LEU A 84 -27.62 5.63 7.28
N TRP A 85 -26.62 4.85 7.69
CA TRP A 85 -26.23 3.62 7.05
C TRP A 85 -26.32 2.44 8.01
N ARG A 86 -26.62 1.25 7.49
CA ARG A 86 -26.60 0.02 8.29
C ARG A 86 -25.17 -0.31 8.68
N ILE A 87 -24.96 -0.72 9.93
CA ILE A 87 -23.62 -1.02 10.50
C ILE A 87 -22.87 -2.09 9.68
N SER A 88 -23.56 -3.07 9.15
CA SER A 88 -23.02 -4.10 8.25
C SER A 88 -22.43 -3.51 6.96
N ARG A 89 -23.20 -2.69 6.24
CA ARG A 89 -22.76 -2.00 5.01
C ARG A 89 -21.64 -1.01 5.29
N CYS A 90 -21.73 -0.34 6.43
CA CYS A 90 -20.72 0.53 7.00
C CYS A 90 -19.37 -0.18 7.15
N SER A 91 -19.39 -1.37 7.78
CA SER A 91 -18.21 -2.20 7.99
C SER A 91 -17.61 -2.66 6.66
N ALA A 92 -18.43 -3.21 5.76
CA ALA A 92 -17.98 -3.67 4.45
C ALA A 92 -17.34 -2.56 3.62
N PHE A 93 -17.91 -1.34 3.63
CA PHE A 93 -17.35 -0.19 2.95
C PHE A 93 -16.03 0.27 3.58
N SER A 94 -15.95 0.34 4.91
CA SER A 94 -14.72 0.68 5.64
C SER A 94 -13.60 -0.32 5.36
N GLU A 95 -13.93 -1.61 5.31
CA GLU A 95 -12.99 -2.68 4.94
C GLU A 95 -12.48 -2.52 3.52
N ILE A 96 -13.35 -2.29 2.53
CA ILE A 96 -12.95 -2.07 1.13
C ILE A 96 -11.94 -0.92 1.01
N VAL A 97 -12.17 0.18 1.74
CA VAL A 97 -11.30 1.37 1.66
C VAL A 97 -9.98 1.18 2.41
N SER A 98 -9.96 0.43 3.51
CA SER A 98 -8.79 0.23 4.36
C SER A 98 -7.87 -0.92 3.90
N LYS A 99 -8.43 -1.98 3.30
CA LYS A 99 -7.69 -3.17 2.85
C LYS A 99 -6.49 -2.91 1.94
N PRO A 100 -6.51 -1.96 0.97
CA PRO A 100 -5.32 -1.66 0.18
C PRO A 100 -4.08 -1.32 1.03
N ILE A 101 -4.26 -0.69 2.20
CA ILE A 101 -3.15 -0.36 3.11
C ILE A 101 -2.49 -1.62 3.66
N ILE A 102 -3.31 -2.60 4.08
CA ILE A 102 -2.86 -3.89 4.60
C ILE A 102 -2.02 -4.60 3.55
N VAL A 103 -2.54 -4.67 2.33
CA VAL A 103 -1.91 -5.37 1.21
C VAL A 103 -0.61 -4.70 0.75
N MET A 104 -0.51 -3.36 0.85
CA MET A 104 0.74 -2.64 0.61
C MET A 104 1.87 -3.07 1.57
N SER A 105 1.57 -3.41 2.83
CA SER A 105 2.60 -3.90 3.76
C SER A 105 3.20 -5.23 3.30
N TYR A 106 2.39 -6.14 2.77
CA TYR A 106 2.84 -7.40 2.18
C TYR A 106 3.65 -7.16 0.91
N ALA A 107 3.26 -6.19 0.09
CA ALA A 107 4.04 -5.78 -1.08
C ALA A 107 5.43 -5.24 -0.70
N TYR A 108 5.54 -4.41 0.35
CA TYR A 108 6.84 -3.95 0.87
C TYR A 108 7.70 -5.11 1.36
N LEU A 109 7.12 -6.05 2.10
CA LEU A 109 7.83 -7.25 2.56
C LEU A 109 8.31 -8.10 1.37
N ALA A 110 7.46 -8.33 0.38
CA ALA A 110 7.82 -9.09 -0.82
C ALA A 110 8.97 -8.43 -1.60
N ILE A 111 8.94 -7.10 -1.73
CA ILE A 111 10.05 -6.33 -2.31
C ILE A 111 11.32 -6.52 -1.47
N ALA A 112 11.24 -6.38 -0.14
CA ALA A 112 12.41 -6.54 0.74
C ALA A 112 13.04 -7.94 0.63
N ILE A 113 12.23 -8.99 0.61
CA ILE A 113 12.67 -10.38 0.44
C ILE A 113 13.31 -10.58 -0.94
N GLU A 114 12.69 -10.07 -2.01
CA GLU A 114 13.24 -10.18 -3.37
C GLU A 114 14.60 -9.48 -3.47
N ARG A 115 14.74 -8.28 -2.87
CA ARG A 115 16.02 -7.55 -2.82
C ARG A 115 17.08 -8.33 -2.04
N MET A 116 16.71 -8.94 -0.92
CA MET A 116 17.61 -9.76 -0.11
C MET A 116 18.08 -11.01 -0.87
N LEU A 117 17.17 -11.70 -1.56
CA LEU A 117 17.47 -12.87 -2.39
C LEU A 117 18.37 -12.50 -3.58
N ALA A 118 18.08 -11.40 -4.26
CA ALA A 118 18.88 -10.90 -5.38
C ALA A 118 20.32 -10.57 -4.94
N MET A 119 20.49 -10.08 -3.72
CA MET A 119 21.81 -9.81 -3.13
C MET A 119 22.54 -11.10 -2.74
N TRP A 120 21.86 -12.04 -2.06
CA TRP A 120 22.49 -13.27 -1.61
C TRP A 120 22.87 -14.19 -2.77
N MET A 121 22.02 -14.28 -3.79
CA MET A 121 22.20 -15.18 -4.94
C MET A 121 22.67 -14.45 -6.21
N SER A 122 23.44 -13.36 -6.11
CA SER A 122 23.82 -12.50 -7.25
C SER A 122 24.16 -13.26 -8.55
N LYS A 123 25.09 -14.24 -8.52
CA LYS A 123 25.48 -15.02 -9.71
C LYS A 123 24.35 -15.87 -10.30
N ARG A 124 23.60 -16.57 -9.45
CA ARG A 124 22.54 -17.50 -9.88
C ARG A 124 21.28 -16.74 -10.28
N TYR A 125 21.04 -15.58 -9.67
CA TYR A 125 19.91 -14.71 -9.96
C TYR A 125 20.02 -14.10 -11.37
N GLU A 126 21.23 -13.79 -11.84
CA GLU A 126 21.44 -13.29 -13.20
C GLU A 126 21.29 -14.38 -14.27
N GLN A 127 21.81 -15.58 -14.00
CA GLN A 127 21.64 -16.74 -14.89
C GLN A 127 20.19 -17.23 -14.94
N SER A 128 19.49 -17.15 -13.81
CA SER A 128 18.08 -17.46 -13.71
C SER A 128 17.25 -16.28 -14.21
N SER A 129 17.03 -16.20 -15.52
CA SER A 129 16.06 -15.28 -16.15
C SER A 129 14.60 -15.54 -15.72
N ASN A 130 14.37 -16.44 -14.76
CA ASN A 130 13.06 -16.85 -14.30
C ASN A 130 12.35 -15.69 -13.60
N GLN A 131 11.29 -15.21 -14.24
CA GLN A 131 10.38 -14.16 -13.75
C GLN A 131 9.41 -14.67 -12.66
N VAL A 132 9.61 -15.93 -12.24
CA VAL A 132 8.69 -16.70 -11.40
C VAL A 132 8.49 -16.03 -10.04
N LEU A 133 9.56 -15.53 -9.41
CA LEU A 133 9.48 -14.92 -8.08
C LEU A 133 8.62 -13.64 -8.09
N GLY A 134 8.79 -12.79 -9.10
CA GLY A 134 7.99 -11.57 -9.23
C GLY A 134 6.51 -11.85 -9.50
N ILE A 135 6.22 -12.84 -10.34
CA ILE A 135 4.84 -13.24 -10.67
C ILE A 135 4.15 -13.89 -9.47
N ILE A 136 4.83 -14.80 -8.75
CA ILE A 136 4.28 -15.41 -7.53
C ILE A 136 3.98 -14.31 -6.50
N GLY A 137 4.92 -13.40 -6.27
CA GLY A 137 4.71 -12.27 -5.36
C GLY A 137 3.53 -11.40 -5.77
N PHE A 138 3.38 -11.11 -7.07
CA PHE A 138 2.21 -10.40 -7.61
C PHE A 138 0.90 -11.14 -7.28
N VAL A 139 0.81 -12.43 -7.64
CA VAL A 139 -0.41 -13.22 -7.46
C VAL A 139 -0.77 -13.33 -5.99
N VAL A 140 0.19 -13.65 -5.11
CA VAL A 140 -0.05 -13.81 -3.68
C VAL A 140 -0.57 -12.52 -3.05
N VAL A 141 0.05 -11.38 -3.37
CA VAL A 141 -0.35 -10.07 -2.83
C VAL A 141 -1.75 -9.69 -3.30
N TRP A 142 -2.10 -9.94 -4.57
CA TRP A 142 -3.42 -9.60 -5.11
C TRP A 142 -4.52 -10.58 -4.73
N PHE A 143 -4.20 -11.86 -4.54
CA PHE A 143 -5.19 -12.90 -4.26
C PHE A 143 -5.99 -12.60 -2.99
N GLU A 144 -5.30 -12.25 -1.90
CA GLU A 144 -5.95 -11.86 -0.64
C GLU A 144 -6.84 -10.63 -0.82
N TYR A 145 -6.34 -9.60 -1.54
CA TYR A 145 -7.10 -8.39 -1.80
C TYR A 145 -8.39 -8.64 -2.59
N VAL A 146 -8.31 -9.40 -3.68
CA VAL A 146 -9.44 -9.64 -4.57
C VAL A 146 -10.54 -10.44 -3.88
N ILE A 147 -10.17 -11.46 -3.09
CA ILE A 147 -11.16 -12.27 -2.36
C ILE A 147 -11.93 -11.42 -1.36
N ASP A 148 -11.21 -10.65 -0.53
CA ASP A 148 -11.83 -9.79 0.47
C ASP A 148 -12.66 -8.67 -0.19
N PHE A 149 -12.18 -8.10 -1.29
CA PHE A 149 -12.89 -7.08 -2.04
C PHE A 149 -14.22 -7.65 -2.58
N VAL A 150 -14.19 -8.80 -3.26
CA VAL A 150 -15.41 -9.41 -3.82
C VAL A 150 -16.39 -9.76 -2.70
N ARG A 151 -15.92 -10.36 -1.60
CA ARG A 151 -16.77 -10.70 -0.45
C ARG A 151 -17.46 -9.48 0.14
N ASN A 152 -16.73 -8.39 0.33
CA ASN A 152 -17.27 -7.16 0.90
C ASN A 152 -18.17 -6.38 -0.08
N VAL A 153 -17.91 -6.48 -1.38
CA VAL A 153 -18.81 -5.92 -2.40
C VAL A 153 -20.11 -6.70 -2.43
N VAL A 154 -20.07 -8.04 -2.40
CA VAL A 154 -21.29 -8.86 -2.34
C VAL A 154 -22.07 -8.54 -1.07
N SER A 155 -21.43 -8.45 0.10
CA SER A 155 -22.11 -8.12 1.35
C SER A 155 -22.76 -6.73 1.35
N LEU A 156 -22.19 -5.74 0.62
CA LEU A 156 -22.83 -4.44 0.44
C LEU A 156 -24.19 -4.53 -0.30
N PHE A 157 -24.32 -5.49 -1.23
CA PHE A 157 -25.51 -5.63 -2.07
C PHE A 157 -26.53 -6.65 -1.55
N THR A 158 -26.08 -7.71 -0.87
CA THR A 158 -26.94 -8.83 -0.42
C THR A 158 -27.37 -8.74 1.04
N ASP A 159 -26.94 -7.72 1.78
CA ASP A 159 -27.33 -7.60 3.18
C ASP A 159 -28.77 -7.09 3.29
N ASP A 160 -29.67 -8.05 3.54
CA ASP A 160 -31.13 -7.90 3.69
C ASP A 160 -31.54 -7.31 5.05
N GLY A 161 -30.59 -7.08 5.94
CA GLY A 161 -30.77 -6.13 7.04
C GLY A 161 -31.72 -6.56 8.16
N SER A 162 -31.79 -7.85 8.47
CA SER A 162 -32.70 -8.38 9.50
C SER A 162 -32.20 -8.23 10.95
N SER A 163 -30.95 -7.82 11.20
CA SER A 163 -30.40 -7.79 12.58
C SER A 163 -29.41 -6.67 12.95
N SER A 164 -28.95 -5.83 12.01
CA SER A 164 -27.93 -4.81 12.30
C SER A 164 -28.55 -3.41 12.54
N GLY A 165 -28.12 -2.73 13.60
CA GLY A 165 -28.48 -1.32 13.85
C GLY A 165 -27.97 -0.33 12.79
N PHE A 166 -28.27 0.95 12.99
CA PHE A 166 -27.86 2.05 12.11
C PHE A 166 -26.72 2.87 12.73
N SER A 167 -25.78 3.32 11.89
CA SER A 167 -24.73 4.27 12.23
C SER A 167 -24.87 5.53 11.38
N VAL A 168 -24.59 6.68 11.99
CA VAL A 168 -24.65 8.01 11.34
C VAL A 168 -23.31 8.38 10.70
N TYR A 169 -22.26 7.58 10.93
CA TYR A 169 -20.93 7.84 10.38
C TYR A 169 -20.20 6.53 10.06
N CYS A 170 -20.04 6.26 8.76
CA CYS A 170 -19.37 5.06 8.24
C CYS A 170 -17.95 5.31 7.75
N MET A 171 -17.38 6.41 8.22
CA MET A 171 -16.21 7.02 7.62
C MET A 171 -15.01 7.01 8.56
N SER A 172 -15.18 6.57 9.82
CA SER A 172 -14.06 6.37 10.72
C SER A 172 -13.33 5.10 10.31
N THR A 173 -12.05 5.27 10.00
CA THR A 173 -11.08 4.18 9.89
C THR A 173 -10.82 3.47 11.22
N SER A 174 -11.60 3.76 12.27
CA SER A 174 -11.41 3.22 13.63
C SER A 174 -11.91 1.80 13.80
N SER A 175 -12.51 1.20 12.77
CA SER A 175 -12.88 -0.21 12.76
C SER A 175 -11.79 -1.11 12.16
N VAL A 176 -10.53 -0.66 12.12
CA VAL A 176 -9.44 -1.62 11.93
C VAL A 176 -9.40 -2.44 13.22
N ASP A 177 -9.84 -3.70 13.16
CA ASP A 177 -9.72 -4.64 14.26
C ASP A 177 -8.33 -4.50 14.90
N MET A 178 -8.26 -4.28 16.22
CA MET A 178 -6.97 -4.18 16.93
C MET A 178 -6.03 -5.34 16.58
N LEU A 179 -6.61 -6.52 16.32
CA LEU A 179 -5.91 -7.72 15.89
C LEU A 179 -5.18 -7.56 14.54
N VAL A 180 -5.79 -6.84 13.59
CA VAL A 180 -5.23 -6.53 12.28
C VAL A 180 -4.06 -5.54 12.44
N GLY A 181 -4.25 -4.51 13.27
CA GLY A 181 -3.18 -3.58 13.64
C GLY A 181 -1.95 -4.28 14.25
N PHE A 182 -2.19 -5.18 15.21
CA PHE A 182 -1.12 -5.94 15.87
C PHE A 182 -0.34 -6.85 14.92
N ARG A 183 -0.95 -7.36 13.85
CA ARG A 183 -0.28 -8.19 12.83
C ARG A 183 0.55 -7.35 11.85
N LEU A 184 0.10 -6.14 11.51
CA LEU A 184 0.70 -5.31 10.46
C LEU A 184 1.92 -4.52 10.91
N ILE A 185 1.97 -4.11 12.18
CA ILE A 185 3.15 -3.44 12.76
C ILE A 185 4.41 -4.30 12.60
N PRO A 186 4.46 -5.57 13.05
CA PRO A 186 5.69 -6.37 12.95
C PRO A 186 6.08 -6.61 11.49
N ILE A 187 5.14 -6.80 10.58
CA ILE A 187 5.42 -6.94 9.14
C ILE A 187 6.11 -5.68 8.60
N SER A 188 5.57 -4.51 8.93
CA SER A 188 6.09 -3.22 8.48
C SER A 188 7.49 -2.97 9.07
N VAL A 189 7.67 -3.23 10.37
CA VAL A 189 8.97 -3.11 11.06
C VAL A 189 10.01 -4.07 10.49
N VAL A 190 9.65 -5.32 10.22
CA VAL A 190 10.54 -6.31 9.60
C VAL A 190 10.93 -5.86 8.19
N SER A 191 9.98 -5.37 7.38
CA SER A 191 10.28 -4.85 6.05
C SER A 191 11.27 -3.68 6.09
N LEU A 192 11.09 -2.75 7.04
CA LEU A 192 11.98 -1.61 7.24
C LEU A 192 13.38 -2.06 7.70
N ALA A 193 13.45 -3.00 8.65
CA ALA A 193 14.70 -3.57 9.12
C ALA A 193 15.48 -4.25 7.99
N LEU A 194 14.80 -4.97 7.10
CA LEU A 194 15.41 -5.58 5.91
C LEU A 194 15.97 -4.52 4.95
N PHE A 195 15.23 -3.45 4.66
CA PHE A 195 15.73 -2.38 3.79
C PHE A 195 16.93 -1.64 4.38
N ILE A 196 16.92 -1.38 5.69
CA ILE A 196 18.05 -0.79 6.41
C ILE A 196 19.25 -1.74 6.41
N GLY A 197 19.02 -3.03 6.71
CA GLY A 197 20.04 -4.08 6.69
C GLY A 197 20.72 -4.20 5.33
N ILE A 198 19.95 -4.17 4.23
CA ILE A 198 20.47 -4.13 2.86
C ILE A 198 21.35 -2.89 2.64
N CYS A 199 20.90 -1.71 3.06
CA CYS A 199 21.68 -0.48 2.91
C CYS A 199 23.02 -0.53 3.68
N ILE A 200 22.98 -1.04 4.91
CA ILE A 200 24.16 -1.20 5.76
C ILE A 200 25.11 -2.23 5.15
N TYR A 201 24.60 -3.40 4.77
CA TYR A 201 25.39 -4.48 4.16
C TYR A 201 26.12 -3.98 2.91
N VAL A 202 25.43 -3.33 1.98
CA VAL A 202 26.05 -2.82 0.75
C VAL A 202 27.07 -1.71 1.06
N ARG A 203 26.85 -0.89 2.09
CA ARG A 203 27.86 0.09 2.53
C ARG A 203 29.12 -0.58 3.07
N ILE A 204 28.97 -1.58 3.94
CA ILE A 204 30.11 -2.31 4.51
C ILE A 204 30.87 -3.04 3.40
N ARG A 205 30.15 -3.75 2.53
CA ARG A 205 30.74 -4.52 1.43
C ARG A 205 31.45 -3.63 0.41
N ASN A 206 30.88 -2.49 0.05
CA ASN A 206 31.56 -1.51 -0.83
C ASN A 206 32.89 -1.00 -0.24
N ARG A 207 33.01 -0.86 1.09
CA ARG A 207 34.28 -0.48 1.73
C ARG A 207 35.30 -1.60 1.68
N ALA A 208 34.88 -2.85 1.87
CA ALA A 208 35.75 -4.02 1.79
C ALA A 208 36.32 -4.20 0.37
N TRP A 209 35.50 -4.00 -0.67
CA TRP A 209 35.92 -4.14 -2.06
C TRP A 209 36.95 -3.13 -2.55
N MET A 210 37.03 -1.94 -1.93
CA MET A 210 38.12 -1.01 -2.24
C MET A 210 39.50 -1.57 -1.84
N ARG A 211 39.55 -2.67 -1.09
CA ARG A 211 40.78 -3.33 -0.62
C ARG A 211 41.16 -4.58 -1.42
N GLU A 212 40.27 -5.13 -2.24
CA GLU A 212 40.49 -6.40 -2.96
C GLU A 212 40.57 -6.17 -4.48
N CYS A 213 41.61 -6.71 -5.13
CA CYS A 213 41.93 -6.47 -6.55
C CYS A 213 41.26 -7.45 -7.55
N ASN A 214 40.65 -8.54 -7.08
CA ASN A 214 40.13 -9.61 -7.95
C ASN A 214 38.59 -9.72 -7.84
N HIS A 215 37.86 -8.98 -8.68
CA HIS A 215 36.42 -8.87 -8.57
C HIS A 215 35.68 -8.97 -9.90
N SER A 216 34.55 -9.71 -9.89
CA SER A 216 33.61 -9.75 -11.01
C SER A 216 32.85 -8.43 -11.10
N LEU A 217 33.03 -7.69 -12.20
CA LEU A 217 32.35 -6.43 -12.51
C LEU A 217 30.83 -6.51 -12.41
N THR A 218 30.27 -7.68 -12.76
CA THR A 218 28.82 -7.92 -12.80
C THR A 218 28.16 -7.87 -11.42
N ALA A 219 28.76 -8.51 -10.41
CA ALA A 219 28.27 -8.47 -9.03
C ALA A 219 28.24 -7.03 -8.49
N ARG A 220 29.25 -6.22 -8.82
CA ARG A 220 29.34 -4.80 -8.41
C ARG A 220 28.25 -3.95 -9.04
N PHE A 221 27.94 -4.19 -10.32
CA PHE A 221 26.86 -3.52 -11.02
C PHE A 221 25.50 -3.85 -10.38
N GLN A 222 25.23 -5.12 -10.10
CA GLN A 222 23.99 -5.59 -9.49
C GLN A 222 23.80 -5.04 -8.07
N GLU A 223 24.85 -5.04 -7.24
CA GLU A 223 24.78 -4.47 -5.89
C GLU A 223 24.54 -2.96 -5.93
N ARG A 224 25.18 -2.24 -6.87
CA ARG A 224 24.96 -0.80 -7.06
C ARG A 224 23.53 -0.50 -7.50
N ILE A 225 22.95 -1.29 -8.41
CA ILE A 225 21.54 -1.14 -8.81
C ILE A 225 20.62 -1.43 -7.62
N THR A 226 20.88 -2.52 -6.89
CA THR A 226 20.09 -2.91 -5.72
C THR A 226 20.10 -1.84 -4.65
N TYR A 227 21.27 -1.24 -4.38
CA TYR A 227 21.41 -0.13 -3.45
C TYR A 227 20.67 1.13 -3.92
N LYS A 228 20.80 1.52 -5.20
CA LYS A 228 20.07 2.67 -5.76
C LYS A 228 18.56 2.48 -5.67
N ALA A 229 18.06 1.31 -6.03
CA ALA A 229 16.64 0.98 -5.94
C ALA A 229 16.16 0.97 -4.48
N THR A 230 16.90 0.35 -3.57
CA THR A 230 16.53 0.33 -2.14
C THR A 230 16.54 1.72 -1.54
N ARG A 231 17.52 2.56 -1.88
CA ARG A 231 17.58 3.97 -1.43
C ARG A 231 16.40 4.80 -1.95
N LEU A 232 15.83 4.46 -3.10
CA LEU A 232 14.63 5.11 -3.63
C LEU A 232 13.37 4.69 -2.86
N ILE A 233 13.27 3.41 -2.47
CA ILE A 233 12.09 2.83 -1.81
C ILE A 233 12.08 3.11 -0.30
N LEU A 234 13.26 3.20 0.33
CA LEU A 234 13.42 3.35 1.77
C LEU A 234 12.68 4.56 2.37
N PRO A 235 12.75 5.79 1.80
CA PRO A 235 11.98 6.92 2.33
C PRO A 235 10.47 6.65 2.32
N ASN A 236 9.96 5.98 1.28
CA ASN A 236 8.54 5.63 1.19
C ASN A 236 8.16 4.60 2.26
N ALA A 237 9.00 3.58 2.48
CA ALA A 237 8.80 2.60 3.53
C ALA A 237 8.83 3.23 4.94
N ILE A 238 9.72 4.21 5.17
CA ILE A 238 9.78 4.98 6.42
C ILE A 238 8.48 5.76 6.63
N ILE A 239 8.06 6.54 5.64
CA ILE A 239 6.81 7.32 5.71
C ILE A 239 5.63 6.39 5.96
N PHE A 240 5.55 5.26 5.24
CA PHE A 240 4.50 4.27 5.43
C PHE A 240 4.47 3.72 6.87
N CYS A 241 5.61 3.35 7.45
CA CYS A 241 5.68 2.88 8.83
C CYS A 241 5.24 3.95 9.83
N PHE A 242 5.68 5.20 9.67
CA PHE A 242 5.28 6.31 10.54
C PHE A 242 3.78 6.60 10.44
N MET A 243 3.23 6.66 9.23
CA MET A 243 1.80 6.86 9.03
C MET A 243 0.98 5.74 9.65
N TYR A 244 1.45 4.50 9.55
CA TYR A 244 0.77 3.36 10.13
C TYR A 244 0.83 3.36 11.67
N ALA A 245 1.99 3.68 12.24
CA ALA A 245 2.14 3.83 13.69
C ALA A 245 1.21 4.93 14.24
N PHE A 246 1.11 6.07 13.55
CA PHE A 246 0.21 7.16 13.95
C PHE A 246 -1.27 6.79 13.81
N SER A 247 -1.64 5.95 12.84
CA SER A 247 -3.04 5.50 12.68
C SER A 247 -3.54 4.55 13.78
N LEU A 248 -2.62 4.04 14.61
CA LEU A 248 -2.88 3.09 15.69
C LEU A 248 -2.88 3.74 17.08
N MET A 249 -2.37 4.97 17.21
CA MET A 249 -2.37 5.78 18.43
C MET A 249 -3.65 6.60 18.52
#